data_AF-A0AAV4MW40-F1
#
_entry.id   AF-A0AAV4MW40-F1
#
_cell.length_a   1.000
_cell.length_b   1.000
_cell.length_c   1.000
_cell.angle_alpha   90.00
_cell.angle_beta   90.00
_cell.angle_gamma   90.00
#
_symmetry.space_group_name_H-M   'P 1'
#
loop_
_entity.id
_entity.type
_entity.pdbx_description
1 polymer ?
#
loop_
_entity_poly.entity_id
_entity_poly.type
_entity_poly.pdbx_seq_one_letter_code
_entity_poly.pdbx_strand_id
1 'polypeptide(L)'
;MEILEQENLTFAKELAEAFDMRYFPEPTLEPTYITPYGYDLRKLDPIAPPSFKICDLDTFLRQGVVMERSVYGDFVFFEAMFKAGYLSQRVKDLYYDINQVTLEELMRPHLIIYLDASPDVLLERIKKRNNPIEVNSPVLTKEYLESIEYFYKQKYLKDFQKYSEIIIYDWNNYGDVEVVVEDIERLDFDRFTQYHSQLKDWRKWDDWEWSHYRRYYTNSKREIMQLGLIFRPRVSEVHHPGAEVVEYLDLLREVPGERYIEGFNPKSGDNVWFKTFHKSYRHASYDRDQQA
;
A
#
# COMPACT_ATOMS: atom_id res chain seq x y z
N MET A 1 10.71 -3.64 -6.51
CA MET A 1 11.24 -4.75 -5.70
C MET A 1 10.47 -4.77 -4.40
N GLU A 2 10.01 -5.92 -3.95
CA GLU A 2 9.23 -6.05 -2.72
C GLU A 2 10.03 -6.81 -1.66
N ILE A 3 10.12 -6.29 -0.44
CA ILE A 3 10.74 -6.99 0.70
C ILE A 3 9.64 -7.39 1.69
N LEU A 4 9.60 -8.68 2.05
CA LEU A 4 8.57 -9.28 2.90
C LEU A 4 9.10 -9.60 4.29
N GLU A 5 9.22 -8.59 5.16
CA GLU A 5 9.36 -8.78 6.61
C GLU A 5 8.96 -7.51 7.37
N GLN A 6 8.40 -7.64 8.58
CA GLN A 6 7.95 -6.52 9.42
C GLN A 6 9.08 -5.78 10.15
N GLU A 7 10.33 -6.21 9.99
CA GLU A 7 11.38 -5.88 10.97
C GLU A 7 12.60 -5.12 10.45
N ASN A 8 12.72 -4.80 9.15
CA ASN A 8 13.95 -4.25 8.60
C ASN A 8 13.78 -2.98 7.74
N LEU A 9 13.28 -1.91 8.37
CA LEU A 9 13.28 -0.54 7.83
C LEU A 9 14.68 -0.08 7.37
N THR A 10 15.74 -0.55 8.03
CA THR A 10 17.13 -0.22 7.67
C THR A 10 17.59 -0.94 6.42
N PHE A 11 17.30 -2.24 6.29
CA PHE A 11 17.73 -3.05 5.15
C PHE A 11 17.14 -2.57 3.82
N ALA A 12 15.83 -2.34 3.77
CA ALA A 12 15.17 -1.90 2.55
C ALA A 12 15.63 -0.49 2.12
N LYS A 13 15.99 0.35 3.10
CA LYS A 13 16.56 1.67 2.87
C LYS A 13 18.01 1.59 2.34
N GLU A 14 18.85 0.77 2.96
CA GLU A 14 20.23 0.51 2.54
C GLU A 14 20.28 -0.06 1.11
N LEU A 15 19.38 -0.99 0.80
CA LEU A 15 19.27 -1.57 -0.54
C LEU A 15 18.81 -0.53 -1.58
N ALA A 16 17.86 0.32 -1.23
CA ALA A 16 17.45 1.41 -2.11
C ALA A 16 18.58 2.43 -2.36
N GLU A 17 19.37 2.74 -1.34
CA GLU A 17 20.56 3.60 -1.47
C GLU A 17 21.63 2.95 -2.37
N ALA A 18 21.85 1.64 -2.26
CA ALA A 18 22.82 0.92 -3.08
C ALA A 18 22.48 0.93 -4.59
N PHE A 19 21.19 0.84 -4.93
CA PHE A 19 20.72 0.80 -6.32
C PHE A 19 20.29 2.16 -6.89
N ASP A 20 20.49 3.27 -6.16
CA ASP A 20 19.94 4.59 -6.49
C ASP A 20 18.42 4.55 -6.78
N MET A 21 17.71 3.75 -5.99
CA MET A 21 16.26 3.53 -6.07
C MET A 21 15.51 4.34 -5.01
N ARG A 22 14.25 4.68 -5.29
CA ARG A 22 13.39 5.32 -4.28
C ARG A 22 12.87 4.29 -3.29
N TYR A 23 13.31 4.38 -2.04
CA TYR A 23 12.71 3.63 -0.93
C TYR A 23 11.30 4.15 -0.62
N PHE A 24 10.32 3.26 -0.68
CA PHE A 24 9.02 3.47 -0.08
C PHE A 24 8.96 2.63 1.20
N PRO A 25 8.88 3.28 2.38
CA PRO A 25 8.68 2.55 3.62
C PRO A 25 7.33 1.82 3.59
N GLU A 26 7.14 0.87 4.52
CA GLU A 26 5.83 0.26 4.73
C GLU A 26 4.75 1.35 4.72
N PRO A 27 3.70 1.24 3.89
CA PRO A 27 2.60 2.19 3.94
C PRO A 27 1.97 2.14 5.35
N THR A 28 2.27 3.15 6.17
CA THR A 28 2.04 3.14 7.62
C THR A 28 1.29 4.38 8.09
N LEU A 29 0.88 4.36 9.36
CA LEU A 29 0.09 5.44 9.96
C LEU A 29 0.84 6.78 10.00
N GLU A 30 2.17 6.75 10.15
CA GLU A 30 3.00 7.96 10.16
C GLU A 30 3.19 8.63 8.77
N PRO A 31 3.81 7.99 7.75
CA PRO A 31 4.42 8.72 6.63
C PRO A 31 3.42 9.41 5.68
N THR A 32 2.15 9.03 5.75
CA THR A 32 1.04 9.60 4.97
C THR A 32 0.55 10.97 5.45
N TYR A 33 0.90 11.39 6.67
CA TYR A 33 0.00 12.23 7.48
C TYR A 33 0.56 13.62 7.89
N ILE A 34 0.94 14.41 6.88
CA ILE A 34 1.37 15.82 6.99
C ILE A 34 0.74 16.60 5.82
N THR A 35 -0.01 17.66 6.10
CA THR A 35 -0.61 18.53 5.06
C THR A 35 0.44 19.40 4.35
N PRO A 36 0.18 19.89 3.13
CA PRO A 36 1.07 20.81 2.40
C PRO A 36 1.42 22.11 3.15
N TYR A 37 0.64 22.48 4.17
CA TYR A 37 0.81 23.68 5.00
C TYR A 37 1.64 23.42 6.27
N GLY A 38 2.26 22.24 6.40
CA GLY A 38 3.06 21.86 7.56
C GLY A 38 2.23 21.54 8.81
N TYR A 39 0.90 21.58 8.70
CA TYR A 39 0.02 21.06 9.75
C TYR A 39 -0.03 19.53 9.71
N ASP A 40 -0.24 18.95 10.88
CA ASP A 40 0.13 17.60 11.29
C ASP A 40 -1.14 16.76 11.48
N LEU A 41 -1.31 15.73 10.65
CA LEU A 41 -2.49 14.87 10.68
C LEU A 41 -2.34 13.74 11.71
N ARG A 42 -1.12 13.43 12.20
CA ARG A 42 -0.88 12.41 13.25
C ARG A 42 -1.38 12.86 14.62
N LYS A 43 -1.52 14.16 14.82
CA LYS A 43 -2.26 14.74 15.96
C LYS A 43 -3.75 14.39 15.96
N LEU A 44 -4.31 13.87 14.87
CA LEU A 44 -5.69 13.38 14.74
C LEU A 44 -5.77 11.83 14.73
N ASP A 45 -4.64 11.11 14.80
CA ASP A 45 -4.58 9.64 14.79
C ASP A 45 -5.33 8.91 15.92
N PRO A 46 -5.53 9.50 17.12
CA PRO A 46 -6.38 8.87 18.13
C PRO A 46 -7.88 8.87 17.76
N ILE A 47 -8.26 9.61 16.70
CA ILE A 47 -9.64 9.99 16.40
C ILE A 47 -10.02 9.67 14.93
N ALA A 48 -9.04 9.52 14.03
CA ALA A 48 -9.25 9.32 12.60
C ALA A 48 -9.40 7.83 12.20
N PRO A 49 -10.36 7.47 11.31
CA PRO A 49 -10.41 6.14 10.70
C PRO A 49 -9.26 6.00 9.68
N PRO A 50 -8.47 4.90 9.67
CA PRO A 50 -7.24 4.83 8.87
C PRO A 50 -7.38 5.02 7.34
N SER A 51 -8.59 4.88 6.78
CA SER A 51 -8.86 5.03 5.33
C SER A 51 -8.64 6.46 4.78
N PHE A 52 -8.44 7.46 5.64
CA PHE A 52 -8.04 8.81 5.24
C PHE A 52 -6.53 8.97 4.97
N LYS A 53 -5.72 7.94 5.21
CA LYS A 53 -4.25 7.99 5.09
C LYS A 53 -3.79 7.66 3.66
N ILE A 54 -3.12 8.62 3.01
CA ILE A 54 -2.83 8.59 1.56
C ILE A 54 -1.39 9.03 1.29
N CYS A 55 -0.66 8.29 0.45
CA CYS A 55 0.61 8.73 -0.16
C CYS A 55 0.42 9.16 -1.63
N ASP A 56 1.40 9.89 -2.18
CA ASP A 56 1.40 10.35 -3.57
C ASP A 56 2.82 10.43 -4.20
N LEU A 57 2.91 10.98 -5.41
CA LEU A 57 3.47 10.21 -6.53
C LEU A 57 4.79 10.75 -7.15
N ASP A 58 4.71 11.65 -8.14
CA ASP A 58 5.76 12.19 -9.04
C ASP A 58 7.02 11.31 -9.25
N THR A 59 7.96 11.35 -8.30
CA THR A 59 9.27 10.69 -8.36
C THR A 59 9.16 9.19 -8.61
N PHE A 60 7.98 8.63 -8.33
CA PHE A 60 7.58 7.26 -8.66
C PHE A 60 7.94 6.81 -10.09
N LEU A 61 7.94 7.70 -11.08
CA LEU A 61 8.20 7.35 -12.48
C LEU A 61 9.69 7.51 -12.90
N ARG A 62 10.57 7.93 -11.97
CA ARG A 62 11.95 8.39 -12.27
C ARG A 62 13.06 7.39 -11.92
N GLN A 63 12.78 6.40 -11.08
CA GLN A 63 13.75 5.44 -10.54
C GLN A 63 13.12 4.05 -10.46
N GLY A 64 13.94 3.02 -10.24
CA GLY A 64 13.45 1.79 -9.62
C GLY A 64 12.86 2.08 -8.22
N VAL A 65 11.85 1.32 -7.83
CA VAL A 65 11.16 1.50 -6.54
C VAL A 65 11.28 0.24 -5.70
N VAL A 66 11.76 0.41 -4.47
CA VAL A 66 11.75 -0.63 -3.42
C VAL A 66 10.55 -0.36 -2.52
N MET A 67 9.66 -1.34 -2.40
CA MET A 67 8.49 -1.29 -1.52
C MET A 67 8.64 -2.32 -0.42
N GLU A 68 8.33 -1.92 0.80
CA GLU A 68 8.16 -2.85 1.91
C GLU A 68 6.71 -3.35 1.93
N ARG A 69 6.51 -4.68 1.76
CA ARG A 69 5.23 -5.40 1.84
C ARG A 69 4.08 -4.79 1.00
N SER A 70 3.92 -5.25 -0.24
CA SER A 70 2.94 -4.73 -1.21
C SER A 70 1.50 -5.18 -0.92
N VAL A 71 0.53 -4.57 -1.62
CA VAL A 71 -0.90 -4.92 -1.54
C VAL A 71 -1.15 -6.41 -1.82
N TYR A 72 -0.28 -7.04 -2.61
CA TYR A 72 -0.39 -8.47 -2.90
C TYR A 72 -0.06 -9.35 -1.69
N GLY A 73 0.75 -8.88 -0.73
CA GLY A 73 1.12 -9.61 0.48
C GLY A 73 0.11 -9.47 1.62
N ASP A 74 -0.84 -8.53 1.52
CA ASP A 74 -1.78 -8.19 2.60
C ASP A 74 -2.69 -9.35 3.01
N PHE A 75 -3.09 -10.20 2.05
CA PHE A 75 -4.01 -11.31 2.34
C PHE A 75 -3.45 -12.32 3.35
N VAL A 76 -2.12 -12.39 3.48
CA VAL A 76 -1.45 -13.26 4.45
C VAL A 76 -1.85 -12.87 5.87
N PHE A 77 -1.84 -11.58 6.18
CA PHE A 77 -2.27 -11.05 7.47
C PHE A 77 -3.77 -11.25 7.67
N PHE A 78 -4.57 -11.00 6.63
CA PHE A 78 -6.00 -11.21 6.66
C PHE A 78 -6.37 -12.67 6.99
N GLU A 79 -5.75 -13.63 6.30
CA GLU A 79 -5.97 -15.06 6.54
C GLU A 79 -5.47 -15.51 7.93
N ALA A 80 -4.36 -14.95 8.41
CA ALA A 80 -3.86 -15.19 9.76
C ALA A 80 -4.86 -14.69 10.83
N MET A 81 -5.40 -13.47 10.66
CA MET A 81 -6.40 -12.91 11.57
C MET A 81 -7.72 -13.68 11.52
N PHE A 82 -8.13 -14.13 10.34
CA PHE A 82 -9.30 -14.98 10.17
C PHE A 82 -9.12 -16.34 10.87
N LYS A 83 -7.93 -16.96 10.74
CA LYS A 83 -7.60 -18.22 11.43
C LYS A 83 -7.59 -18.07 12.94
N ALA A 84 -7.12 -16.92 13.44
CA ALA A 84 -7.16 -16.58 14.86
C ALA A 84 -8.57 -16.23 15.40
N GLY A 85 -9.58 -16.17 14.52
CA GLY A 85 -10.97 -15.95 14.89
C GLY A 85 -11.36 -14.47 15.12
N TYR A 86 -10.52 -13.52 14.70
CA TYR A 86 -10.81 -12.09 14.84
C TYR A 86 -11.77 -11.57 13.77
N LEU A 87 -11.91 -12.27 12.64
CA LEU A 87 -12.69 -11.84 11.50
C LEU A 87 -13.86 -12.80 11.24
N SER A 88 -15.02 -12.25 10.88
CA SER A 88 -16.18 -13.04 10.49
C SER A 88 -16.07 -13.54 9.06
N GLN A 89 -16.75 -14.65 8.73
CA GLN A 89 -16.78 -15.19 7.37
C GLN A 89 -17.32 -14.16 6.35
N ARG A 90 -18.25 -13.30 6.76
CA ARG A 90 -18.83 -12.28 5.88
C ARG A 90 -17.82 -11.22 5.48
N VAL A 91 -16.93 -10.85 6.40
CA VAL A 91 -15.81 -9.92 6.14
C VAL A 91 -14.81 -10.58 5.19
N LYS A 92 -14.55 -11.88 5.36
CA LYS A 92 -13.73 -12.66 4.42
C LYS A 92 -14.28 -12.61 3.00
N ASP A 93 -15.57 -12.90 2.83
CA ASP A 93 -16.20 -12.87 1.51
C ASP A 93 -16.08 -11.48 0.86
N LEU A 94 -16.33 -10.41 1.63
CA LEU A 94 -16.17 -9.02 1.16
C LEU A 94 -14.72 -8.69 0.76
N TYR A 95 -13.74 -9.13 1.55
CA TYR A 95 -12.32 -8.90 1.26
C TYR A 95 -11.91 -9.53 -0.07
N TYR A 96 -12.32 -10.78 -0.32
CA TYR A 96 -12.03 -11.45 -1.59
C TYR A 96 -12.76 -10.81 -2.78
N ASP A 97 -13.99 -10.35 -2.60
CA ASP A 97 -14.70 -9.59 -3.65
C ASP A 97 -13.93 -8.31 -4.02
N ILE A 98 -13.45 -7.56 -3.02
CA ILE A 98 -12.67 -6.33 -3.23
C ILE A 98 -11.36 -6.65 -3.95
N ASN A 99 -10.64 -7.67 -3.49
CA ASN A 99 -9.35 -8.04 -4.07
C ASN A 99 -9.48 -8.50 -5.52
N GLN A 100 -10.54 -9.22 -5.88
CA GLN A 100 -10.78 -9.64 -7.27
C GLN A 100 -10.93 -8.43 -8.21
N VAL A 101 -11.62 -7.37 -7.77
CA VAL A 101 -11.82 -6.18 -8.60
C VAL A 101 -10.59 -5.27 -8.60
N THR A 102 -9.95 -5.10 -7.45
CA THR A 102 -8.88 -4.09 -7.29
C THR A 102 -7.50 -4.58 -7.72
N LEU A 103 -7.15 -5.85 -7.47
CA LEU A 103 -5.81 -6.36 -7.75
C LEU A 103 -5.53 -6.56 -9.24
N GLU A 104 -6.57 -6.75 -10.06
CA GLU A 104 -6.45 -6.87 -11.52
C GLU A 104 -6.01 -5.55 -12.18
N GLU A 105 -6.31 -4.42 -11.55
CA GLU A 105 -5.96 -3.08 -12.03
C GLU A 105 -4.52 -2.69 -11.70
N LEU A 106 -3.89 -3.38 -10.75
CA LEU A 106 -2.53 -3.12 -10.31
C LEU A 106 -1.54 -4.04 -11.04
N MET A 107 -0.34 -3.52 -11.29
CA MET A 107 0.76 -4.31 -11.85
C MET A 107 1.53 -5.03 -10.73
N ARG A 108 1.83 -6.31 -10.93
CA ARG A 108 2.61 -7.12 -9.99
C ARG A 108 4.06 -6.67 -9.92
N PRO A 109 4.77 -6.85 -8.80
CA PRO A 109 6.20 -6.54 -8.71
C PRO A 109 7.05 -7.41 -9.65
N HIS A 110 8.19 -6.88 -10.10
CA HIS A 110 9.15 -7.64 -10.91
C HIS A 110 9.89 -8.72 -10.11
N LEU A 111 10.35 -8.32 -8.92
CA LEU A 111 11.14 -9.12 -8.01
C LEU A 111 10.55 -9.02 -6.60
N ILE A 112 10.40 -10.18 -5.97
CA ILE A 112 10.00 -10.35 -4.58
C ILE A 112 11.19 -10.94 -3.82
N ILE A 113 11.56 -10.29 -2.73
CA ILE A 113 12.59 -10.71 -1.80
C ILE A 113 11.88 -11.13 -0.52
N TYR A 114 11.94 -12.42 -0.22
CA TYR A 114 11.38 -12.98 0.99
C TYR A 114 12.50 -13.24 2.01
N LEU A 115 12.40 -12.59 3.16
CA LEU A 115 13.34 -12.78 4.27
C LEU A 115 12.74 -13.82 5.21
N ASP A 116 13.37 -14.99 5.28
CA ASP A 116 12.89 -16.11 6.08
C ASP A 116 13.48 -16.06 7.49
N ALA A 117 12.68 -15.61 8.46
CA ALA A 117 13.02 -15.64 9.87
C ALA A 117 12.08 -16.56 10.65
N SER A 118 12.63 -17.36 11.55
CA SER A 118 11.84 -18.25 12.38
C SER A 118 10.94 -17.49 13.36
N PRO A 119 9.70 -17.97 13.65
CA PRO A 119 8.78 -17.33 14.58
C PRO A 119 9.35 -17.11 15.99
N ASP A 120 10.25 -18.00 16.42
CA ASP A 120 10.94 -17.88 17.71
C ASP A 120 11.90 -16.69 17.73
N VAL A 121 12.70 -16.51 16.67
CA VAL A 121 13.60 -15.37 16.52
C VAL A 121 12.82 -14.07 16.39
N LEU A 122 11.72 -14.07 15.63
CA LEU A 122 10.83 -12.92 15.51
C LEU A 122 10.25 -12.51 16.87
N LEU A 123 9.78 -13.47 17.68
CA LEU A 123 9.26 -13.19 19.02
C LEU A 123 10.33 -12.55 19.94
N GLU A 124 11.59 -13.02 19.86
CA GLU A 124 12.69 -12.42 20.60
C GLU A 124 13.00 -10.98 20.13
N ARG A 125 12.93 -10.71 18.83
CA ARG A 125 13.15 -9.38 18.26
C ARG A 125 12.04 -8.40 18.65
N ILE A 126 10.78 -8.83 18.60
CA ILE A 126 9.63 -8.05 19.09
C ILE A 126 9.83 -7.67 20.56
N LYS A 127 10.25 -8.63 21.40
CA LYS A 127 10.54 -8.36 22.83
C LYS A 127 11.70 -7.37 23.02
N LYS A 128 12.76 -7.48 22.21
CA LYS A 128 13.90 -6.55 22.26
C LYS A 128 13.51 -5.13 21.85
N ARG A 129 12.59 -4.98 20.88
CA ARG A 129 12.07 -3.68 20.42
C ARG A 129 11.31 -2.93 21.50
N ASN A 130 10.69 -3.66 22.42
CA ASN A 130 10.02 -3.14 23.62
C ASN A 130 8.94 -2.08 23.30
N ASN A 131 8.22 -2.25 22.18
CA ASN A 131 7.06 -1.43 21.88
C ASN A 131 5.89 -1.87 22.80
N PRO A 132 5.35 -0.99 23.65
CA PRO A 132 4.35 -1.38 24.65
C PRO A 132 3.07 -1.94 24.03
N ILE A 133 2.73 -1.58 22.80
CA ILE A 133 1.56 -2.10 22.09
C ILE A 133 1.80 -3.54 21.62
N GLU A 134 2.98 -3.82 21.07
CA GLU A 134 3.32 -5.14 20.52
C GLU A 134 3.54 -6.16 21.64
N VAL A 135 4.29 -5.81 22.68
CA VAL A 135 4.64 -6.73 23.77
C VAL A 135 3.41 -7.12 24.60
N ASN A 136 2.46 -6.21 24.78
CA ASN A 136 1.23 -6.47 25.53
C ASN A 136 0.07 -6.95 24.64
N SER A 137 0.28 -7.10 23.34
CA SER A 137 -0.79 -7.47 22.41
C SER A 137 -1.22 -8.92 22.63
N PRO A 138 -2.52 -9.20 22.79
CA PRO A 138 -3.02 -10.58 22.85
C PRO A 138 -2.94 -11.29 21.49
N VAL A 139 -2.67 -10.56 20.41
CA VAL A 139 -2.66 -11.06 19.02
C VAL A 139 -1.30 -11.63 18.63
N LEU A 140 -0.21 -11.03 19.10
CA LEU A 140 1.16 -11.39 18.72
C LEU A 140 1.66 -12.62 19.49
N THR A 141 0.98 -13.74 19.27
CA THR A 141 1.37 -15.05 19.80
C THR A 141 2.27 -15.79 18.80
N LYS A 142 3.03 -16.77 19.30
CA LYS A 142 3.83 -17.65 18.44
C LYS A 142 2.96 -18.34 17.37
N GLU A 143 1.77 -18.80 17.74
CA GLU A 143 0.81 -19.44 16.83
C GLU A 143 0.38 -18.51 15.69
N TYR A 144 0.21 -17.22 15.99
CA TYR A 144 -0.13 -16.21 14.98
C TYR A 144 1.02 -16.00 14.00
N LEU A 145 2.26 -15.87 14.49
CA LEU A 145 3.45 -15.74 13.64
C LEU A 145 3.68 -16.98 12.77
N GLU A 146 3.50 -18.18 13.32
CA GLU A 146 3.54 -19.44 12.56
C GLU A 146 2.45 -19.49 11.47
N SER A 147 1.27 -18.91 11.74
CA SER A 147 0.21 -18.82 10.74
C SER A 147 0.56 -17.88 9.59
N ILE A 148 1.20 -16.74 9.88
CA ILE A 148 1.70 -15.80 8.87
C ILE A 148 2.76 -16.47 8.00
N GLU A 149 3.76 -17.11 8.62
CA GLU A 149 4.81 -17.84 7.90
C GLU A 149 4.21 -18.92 6.99
N TYR A 150 3.24 -19.68 7.51
CA TYR A 150 2.53 -20.69 6.73
C TYR A 150 1.85 -20.08 5.49
N PHE A 151 1.13 -18.96 5.63
CA PHE A 151 0.43 -18.34 4.51
C PHE A 151 1.39 -17.72 3.49
N TYR A 152 2.51 -17.14 3.92
CA TYR A 152 3.57 -16.69 3.02
C TYR A 152 4.15 -17.85 2.20
N LYS A 153 4.61 -18.92 2.87
CA LYS A 153 5.27 -20.06 2.21
C LYS A 153 4.32 -20.90 1.36
N GLN A 154 3.09 -21.14 1.84
CA GLN A 154 2.19 -22.09 1.20
C GLN A 154 1.27 -21.48 0.16
N LYS A 155 0.87 -20.21 0.31
CA LYS A 155 -0.01 -19.52 -0.64
C LYS A 155 0.77 -18.49 -1.44
N TYR A 156 1.26 -17.44 -0.77
CA TYR A 156 1.82 -16.27 -1.45
C TYR A 156 2.98 -16.64 -2.38
N LEU A 157 4.06 -17.25 -1.87
CA LEU A 157 5.24 -17.55 -2.69
C LEU A 157 4.93 -18.52 -3.83
N LYS A 158 4.06 -19.51 -3.62
CA LYS A 158 3.68 -20.48 -4.65
C LYS A 158 2.86 -19.86 -5.78
N ASP A 159 1.97 -18.94 -5.45
CA ASP A 159 1.16 -18.25 -6.44
C ASP A 159 1.99 -17.22 -7.22
N PHE A 160 2.85 -16.48 -6.54
CA PHE A 160 3.68 -15.44 -7.14
C PHE A 160 4.86 -15.96 -7.95
N GLN A 161 5.34 -17.19 -7.71
CA GLN A 161 6.41 -17.82 -8.49
C GLN A 161 6.10 -17.88 -10.00
N LYS A 162 4.81 -17.88 -10.37
CA LYS A 162 4.37 -17.88 -11.77
C LYS A 162 4.53 -16.53 -12.45
N TYR A 163 4.49 -15.43 -11.70
CA TYR A 163 4.35 -14.07 -12.22
C TYR A 163 5.58 -13.19 -11.97
N SER A 164 6.29 -13.41 -10.88
CA SER A 164 7.41 -12.59 -10.42
C SER A 164 8.63 -13.46 -10.13
N GLU A 165 9.83 -12.91 -10.28
CA GLU A 165 11.04 -13.57 -9.76
C GLU A 165 11.02 -13.50 -8.23
N ILE A 166 11.42 -14.59 -7.56
CA ILE A 166 11.44 -14.67 -6.10
C ILE A 166 12.85 -15.07 -5.65
N ILE A 167 13.42 -14.29 -4.74
CA ILE A 167 14.63 -14.67 -4.01
C ILE A 167 14.28 -14.83 -2.54
N ILE A 168 14.81 -15.88 -1.92
CA ILE A 168 14.60 -16.21 -0.51
C ILE A 168 15.95 -16.14 0.21
N TYR A 169 16.01 -15.37 1.30
CA TYR A 169 17.17 -15.28 2.17
C TYR A 169 16.85 -15.85 3.54
N ASP A 170 17.74 -16.67 4.10
CA ASP A 170 17.68 -17.01 5.52
C ASP A 170 18.07 -15.76 6.32
N TRP A 171 17.13 -15.26 7.12
CA TRP A 171 17.27 -14.03 7.88
C TRP A 171 17.22 -14.27 9.39
N ASN A 172 17.50 -15.49 9.85
CA ASN A 172 17.63 -15.78 11.29
C ASN A 172 18.77 -14.99 11.93
N ASN A 173 19.91 -14.89 11.25
CA ASN A 173 20.99 -13.96 11.57
C ASN A 173 20.95 -12.85 10.51
N TYR A 174 21.00 -11.59 10.92
CA TYR A 174 21.00 -10.46 9.98
C TYR A 174 22.03 -10.70 8.86
N GLY A 175 21.57 -10.61 7.62
CA GLY A 175 22.40 -10.81 6.44
C GLY A 175 23.13 -9.54 6.02
N ASP A 176 24.13 -9.70 5.16
CA ASP A 176 24.84 -8.59 4.53
C ASP A 176 24.07 -8.08 3.31
N VAL A 177 23.88 -6.76 3.22
CA VAL A 177 23.17 -6.10 2.13
C VAL A 177 23.94 -6.22 0.82
N GLU A 178 25.27 -6.22 0.88
CA GLU A 178 26.11 -6.30 -0.32
C GLU A 178 25.89 -7.60 -1.09
N VAL A 179 25.68 -8.71 -0.37
CA VAL A 179 25.39 -10.03 -0.98
C VAL A 179 24.06 -9.99 -1.73
N VAL A 180 23.04 -9.37 -1.12
CA VAL A 180 21.71 -9.24 -1.74
C VAL A 180 21.79 -8.36 -2.98
N VAL A 181 22.55 -7.27 -2.93
CA VAL A 181 22.80 -6.39 -4.07
C VAL A 181 23.48 -7.17 -5.21
N GLU A 182 24.55 -7.90 -4.92
CA GLU A 182 25.28 -8.65 -5.94
C GLU A 182 24.39 -9.73 -6.61
N ASP A 183 23.54 -10.40 -5.83
CA ASP A 183 22.59 -11.37 -6.37
C ASP A 183 21.53 -10.74 -7.26
N ILE A 184 21.05 -9.54 -6.91
CA ILE A 184 20.08 -8.78 -7.72
C ILE A 184 20.74 -8.31 -9.02
N GLU A 185 22.00 -7.86 -9.00
CA GLU A 185 22.73 -7.45 -10.21
C GLU A 185 22.96 -8.61 -11.17
N ARG A 186 23.06 -9.84 -10.66
CA ARG A 186 23.18 -11.05 -11.48
C ARG A 186 21.86 -11.47 -12.12
N LEU A 187 20.72 -10.92 -11.70
CA LEU A 187 19.43 -11.28 -12.29
C LEU A 187 19.28 -10.69 -13.69
N ASP A 188 19.08 -11.58 -14.66
CA ASP A 188 18.73 -11.20 -16.02
C ASP A 188 17.20 -11.27 -16.22
N PHE A 189 16.55 -10.11 -16.29
CA PHE A 189 15.12 -10.01 -16.58
C PHE A 189 14.80 -10.08 -18.09
N ASP A 190 15.79 -9.92 -18.98
CA ASP A 190 15.59 -9.95 -20.43
C ASP A 190 15.38 -11.38 -20.95
N ARG A 191 15.73 -12.39 -20.14
CA ARG A 191 15.45 -13.81 -20.43
C ARG A 191 13.95 -14.11 -20.62
N PHE A 192 13.06 -13.29 -20.05
CA PHE A 192 11.62 -13.55 -20.05
C PHE A 192 10.94 -13.12 -21.35
N THR A 193 10.78 -14.08 -22.25
CA THR A 193 10.07 -13.87 -23.52
C THR A 193 8.54 -13.83 -23.37
N GLN A 194 7.83 -13.46 -24.44
CA GLN A 194 6.36 -13.40 -24.51
C GLN A 194 5.62 -14.70 -24.11
N TYR A 195 6.30 -15.85 -24.14
CA TYR A 195 5.73 -17.16 -23.79
C TYR A 195 5.76 -17.44 -22.28
N HIS A 196 6.52 -16.66 -21.51
CA HIS A 196 6.64 -16.82 -20.07
C HIS A 196 5.51 -16.09 -19.36
N SER A 197 4.98 -16.66 -18.27
CA SER A 197 3.97 -15.98 -17.44
C SER A 197 4.57 -14.87 -16.58
N GLN A 198 5.89 -14.95 -16.30
CA GLN A 198 6.61 -13.96 -15.53
C GLN A 198 6.63 -12.61 -16.26
N LEU A 199 6.48 -11.52 -15.50
CA LEU A 199 6.53 -10.13 -15.96
C LEU A 199 5.53 -9.77 -17.08
N LYS A 200 4.47 -10.58 -17.25
CA LYS A 200 3.45 -10.33 -18.28
C LYS A 200 2.82 -8.94 -18.14
N ASP A 201 2.61 -8.49 -16.90
CA ASP A 201 1.95 -7.22 -16.61
C ASP A 201 2.76 -6.00 -17.10
N TRP A 202 4.09 -6.16 -17.26
CA TRP A 202 5.03 -5.11 -17.69
C TRP A 202 5.35 -5.15 -19.18
N ARG A 203 4.89 -6.18 -19.90
CA ARG A 203 5.07 -6.27 -21.35
C ARG A 203 3.89 -5.61 -22.05
N LYS A 204 4.03 -4.30 -22.33
CA LYS A 204 3.08 -3.54 -23.13
C LYS A 204 3.49 -3.54 -24.60
N TRP A 205 2.51 -3.54 -25.48
CA TRP A 205 2.71 -3.71 -26.93
C TRP A 205 3.24 -2.44 -27.57
N ASP A 206 2.77 -1.28 -27.10
CA ASP A 206 3.11 0.02 -27.66
C ASP A 206 3.24 1.11 -26.58
N ASP A 207 3.75 2.26 -27.00
CA ASP A 207 3.85 3.46 -26.17
C ASP A 207 2.48 3.99 -25.74
N TRP A 208 1.42 3.64 -26.48
CA TRP A 208 0.07 4.08 -26.21
C TRP A 208 -0.52 3.37 -24.99
N GLU A 209 -0.33 2.06 -24.86
CA GLU A 209 -0.63 1.30 -23.65
C GLU A 209 0.14 1.85 -22.45
N TRP A 210 1.44 2.14 -22.60
CA TRP A 210 2.21 2.78 -21.53
C TRP A 210 1.66 4.15 -21.12
N SER A 211 1.27 4.96 -22.10
CA SER A 211 0.63 6.27 -21.86
C SER A 211 -0.71 6.11 -21.15
N HIS A 212 -1.49 5.09 -21.52
CA HIS A 212 -2.75 4.74 -20.87
C HIS A 212 -2.55 4.40 -19.39
N TYR A 213 -1.69 3.43 -19.07
CA TYR A 213 -1.42 3.05 -17.68
C TYR A 213 -0.83 4.20 -16.85
N ARG A 214 0.05 5.01 -17.45
CA ARG A 214 0.57 6.22 -16.81
C ARG A 214 -0.56 7.18 -16.46
N ARG A 215 -1.46 7.47 -17.39
CA ARG A 215 -2.63 8.34 -17.15
C ARG A 215 -3.58 7.72 -16.12
N TYR A 216 -3.78 6.42 -16.17
CA TYR A 216 -4.68 5.70 -15.28
C TYR A 216 -4.22 5.80 -13.82
N TYR A 217 -2.96 5.51 -13.52
CA TYR A 217 -2.43 5.61 -12.15
C TYR A 217 -2.27 7.06 -11.67
N THR A 218 -2.05 8.03 -12.56
CA THR A 218 -1.81 9.44 -12.18
C THR A 218 -3.09 10.27 -12.07
N ASN A 219 -3.99 10.15 -13.04
CA ASN A 219 -5.18 11.01 -13.15
C ASN A 219 -6.43 10.30 -12.64
N SER A 220 -6.51 8.97 -12.77
CA SER A 220 -7.67 8.16 -12.40
C SER A 220 -7.54 7.50 -11.03
N LYS A 221 -6.67 8.00 -10.14
CA LYS A 221 -6.49 7.45 -8.77
C LYS A 221 -7.81 7.29 -8.03
N ARG A 222 -8.72 8.27 -8.15
CA ARG A 222 -10.04 8.22 -7.52
C ARG A 222 -10.89 7.06 -8.07
N GLU A 223 -10.81 6.78 -9.36
CA GLU A 223 -11.55 5.68 -9.99
C GLU A 223 -11.03 4.34 -9.47
N ILE A 224 -9.69 4.17 -9.40
CA ILE A 224 -9.05 2.98 -8.81
C ILE A 224 -9.46 2.82 -7.33
N MET A 225 -9.43 3.90 -6.56
CA MET A 225 -9.86 3.86 -5.15
C MET A 225 -11.35 3.53 -5.00
N GLN A 226 -12.20 3.96 -5.95
CA GLN A 226 -13.63 3.65 -5.94
C GLN A 226 -13.93 2.18 -6.20
N LEU A 227 -13.05 1.44 -6.89
CA LEU A 227 -13.22 0.00 -7.09
C LEU A 227 -13.19 -0.78 -5.77
N GLY A 228 -12.48 -0.27 -4.76
CA GLY A 228 -12.47 -0.84 -3.42
C GLY A 228 -13.76 -0.58 -2.61
N LEU A 229 -14.65 0.29 -3.09
CA LEU A 229 -15.88 0.68 -2.40
C LEU A 229 -17.05 -0.23 -2.82
N ILE A 230 -16.97 -1.52 -2.47
CA ILE A 230 -18.05 -2.47 -2.72
C ILE A 230 -19.09 -2.38 -1.60
N PHE A 231 -20.32 -2.00 -1.96
CA PHE A 231 -21.41 -1.92 -0.99
C PHE A 231 -22.04 -3.30 -0.72
N ARG A 232 -21.72 -3.91 0.43
CA ARG A 232 -22.40 -5.10 0.95
C ARG A 232 -23.12 -4.82 2.28
N PRO A 233 -24.45 -4.56 2.27
CA PRO A 233 -25.23 -4.24 3.48
C PRO A 233 -25.20 -5.29 4.60
N ARG A 234 -24.83 -6.54 4.27
CA ARG A 234 -24.86 -7.67 5.21
C ARG A 234 -23.64 -7.74 6.15
N VAL A 235 -22.62 -6.90 5.92
CA VAL A 235 -21.38 -6.84 6.69
C VAL A 235 -21.42 -5.60 7.58
N SER A 236 -22.04 -5.71 8.75
CA SER A 236 -22.19 -4.57 9.67
C SER A 236 -20.85 -4.08 10.24
N GLU A 237 -19.81 -4.90 10.20
CA GLU A 237 -18.48 -4.60 10.75
C GLU A 237 -17.72 -3.51 9.98
N VAL A 238 -18.09 -3.25 8.72
CA VAL A 238 -17.38 -2.30 7.83
C VAL A 238 -18.20 -1.01 7.60
N HIS A 239 -19.49 -1.03 7.92
CA HIS A 239 -20.39 0.10 7.66
C HIS A 239 -20.62 0.95 8.91
N HIS A 240 -20.51 2.25 8.73
CA HIS A 240 -20.89 3.22 9.74
C HIS A 240 -22.36 3.63 9.54
N PRO A 241 -23.16 3.76 10.60
CA PRO A 241 -24.52 4.30 10.52
C PRO A 241 -24.54 5.69 9.86
N GLY A 242 -25.54 5.97 9.03
CA GLY A 242 -25.63 7.23 8.29
C GLY A 242 -25.67 8.48 9.18
N ALA A 243 -26.24 8.37 10.39
CA ALA A 243 -26.27 9.48 11.36
C ALA A 243 -24.86 9.87 11.82
N GLU A 244 -24.01 8.89 12.12
CA GLU A 244 -22.61 9.11 12.53
C GLU A 244 -21.77 9.70 11.39
N VAL A 245 -22.05 9.29 10.15
CA VAL A 245 -21.40 9.87 8.96
C VAL A 245 -21.72 11.36 8.82
N VAL A 246 -22.98 11.76 9.07
CA VAL A 246 -23.36 13.19 9.01
C VAL A 246 -22.67 14.00 10.09
N GLU A 247 -22.65 13.50 11.33
CA GLU A 247 -21.94 14.14 12.45
C GLU A 247 -20.45 14.31 12.14
N TYR A 248 -19.81 13.28 11.59
CA TYR A 248 -18.41 13.35 11.16
C TYR A 248 -18.17 14.40 10.07
N LEU A 249 -19.05 14.48 9.07
CA LEU A 249 -18.95 15.48 8.01
C LEU A 249 -19.14 16.91 8.54
N ASP A 250 -19.99 17.10 9.55
CA ASP A 250 -20.17 18.40 10.18
C ASP A 250 -18.94 18.81 11.00
N LEU A 251 -18.33 17.88 11.75
CA LEU A 251 -17.05 18.11 12.41
C LEU A 251 -15.93 18.47 11.43
N LEU A 252 -15.85 17.77 10.29
CA LEU A 252 -14.85 18.08 9.25
C LEU A 252 -15.00 19.50 8.71
N ARG A 253 -16.21 20.04 8.63
CA ARG A 253 -16.45 21.42 8.17
C ARG A 253 -15.99 22.48 9.18
N GLU A 254 -15.87 22.12 10.45
CA GLU A 254 -15.35 22.99 11.51
C GLU A 254 -13.83 23.05 11.50
N VAL A 255 -13.16 22.01 10.97
CA VAL A 255 -11.71 21.99 10.83
C VAL A 255 -11.24 23.09 9.87
N PRO A 256 -10.33 23.98 10.32
CA PRO A 256 -9.85 25.07 9.48
C PRO A 256 -9.10 24.52 8.26
N GLY A 257 -9.60 24.82 7.06
CA GLY A 257 -9.01 24.39 5.78
C GLY A 257 -9.71 23.20 5.10
N GLU A 258 -10.63 22.51 5.77
CA GLU A 258 -11.32 21.33 5.21
C GLU A 258 -12.75 21.62 4.75
N ARG A 259 -13.27 22.80 5.09
CA ARG A 259 -14.64 23.19 4.72
C ARG A 259 -14.83 23.28 3.20
N TYR A 260 -13.79 23.68 2.48
CA TYR A 260 -13.79 23.77 1.03
C TYR A 260 -12.62 22.99 0.47
N ILE A 261 -12.76 22.61 -0.81
CA ILE A 261 -11.68 21.99 -1.58
C ILE A 261 -10.44 22.88 -1.51
N GLU A 262 -9.26 22.25 -1.51
CA GLU A 262 -7.97 22.93 -1.52
C GLU A 262 -7.93 24.13 -2.48
N GLY A 263 -7.34 25.25 -2.05
CA GLY A 263 -7.27 26.46 -2.88
C GLY A 263 -8.56 27.28 -2.96
N PHE A 264 -9.65 26.87 -2.29
CA PHE A 264 -10.90 27.64 -2.17
C PHE A 264 -11.23 28.04 -0.73
N ASN A 265 -10.27 28.02 0.20
CA ASN A 265 -10.49 28.33 1.61
C ASN A 265 -10.15 29.79 1.95
N PRO A 266 -11.14 30.71 2.04
CA PRO A 266 -10.84 32.13 2.29
C PRO A 266 -10.21 32.37 3.67
N LYS A 267 -10.59 31.55 4.66
CA LYS A 267 -10.07 31.61 6.03
C LYS A 267 -8.61 31.19 6.16
N SER A 268 -8.11 30.42 5.21
CA SER A 268 -6.72 29.95 5.16
C SER A 268 -5.83 30.83 4.27
N GLY A 269 -6.36 31.95 3.76
CA GLY A 269 -5.63 32.90 2.92
C GLY A 269 -5.74 32.63 1.42
N ASP A 270 -6.64 31.74 0.97
CA ASP A 270 -6.82 31.48 -0.46
C ASP A 270 -7.55 32.63 -1.16
N ASN A 271 -6.97 33.10 -2.26
CA ASN A 271 -7.66 34.01 -3.17
C ASN A 271 -8.73 33.23 -3.95
N VAL A 272 -10.00 33.44 -3.61
CA VAL A 272 -11.15 32.77 -4.24
C VAL A 272 -11.76 33.60 -5.37
N TRP A 273 -11.53 34.92 -5.37
CA TRP A 273 -12.06 35.82 -6.38
C TRP A 273 -11.46 35.42 -7.74
N PHE A 274 -12.32 35.01 -8.68
CA PHE A 274 -12.01 34.52 -10.04
C PHE A 274 -11.50 33.06 -10.17
N LYS A 275 -11.59 32.23 -9.13
CA LYS A 275 -11.40 30.77 -9.29
C LYS A 275 -12.75 30.12 -9.61
N THR A 276 -12.92 29.61 -10.83
CA THR A 276 -14.08 28.78 -11.22
C THR A 276 -13.80 27.28 -11.13
N PHE A 277 -12.54 26.89 -11.28
CA PHE A 277 -12.09 25.50 -11.25
C PHE A 277 -10.82 25.34 -10.42
N HIS A 278 -10.67 24.16 -9.82
CA HIS A 278 -9.45 23.81 -9.11
C HIS A 278 -8.27 23.72 -10.09
N LYS A 279 -7.12 24.34 -9.77
CA LYS A 279 -5.95 24.39 -10.67
C LYS A 279 -5.32 23.01 -10.96
N SER A 280 -5.62 21.99 -10.15
CA SER A 280 -5.12 20.64 -10.37
C SER A 280 -5.97 19.89 -11.39
N TYR A 281 -5.30 19.43 -12.46
CA TYR A 281 -5.81 18.50 -13.48
C TYR A 281 -6.40 17.20 -12.91
N ARG A 282 -6.17 16.90 -11.62
CA ARG A 282 -6.70 15.73 -10.90
C ARG A 282 -8.18 15.84 -10.50
N HIS A 283 -8.76 17.03 -10.53
CA HIS A 283 -10.16 17.27 -10.15
C HIS A 283 -11.04 17.77 -11.30
N ALA A 284 -10.48 17.90 -12.51
CA ALA A 284 -11.24 18.22 -13.70
C ALA A 284 -12.05 16.98 -14.12
N SER A 285 -13.31 16.91 -13.71
CA SER A 285 -14.31 16.10 -14.42
C SER A 285 -14.32 16.57 -15.87
N TYR A 286 -13.89 15.70 -16.78
CA TYR A 286 -13.78 15.93 -18.23
C TYR A 286 -14.73 17.00 -18.78
N ASP A 287 -14.16 18.15 -19.13
CA ASP A 287 -14.82 19.15 -19.97
C ASP A 287 -14.95 18.55 -21.38
N ARG A 288 -16.15 18.10 -21.76
CA ARG A 288 -16.45 17.79 -23.17
C ARG A 288 -16.89 19.03 -23.97
N ASP A 289 -17.04 20.19 -23.33
CA ASP A 289 -17.73 21.33 -23.94
C ASP A 289 -16.86 22.60 -24.08
N GLN A 290 -15.53 22.50 -23.99
CA GLN A 290 -14.63 23.60 -24.38
C GLN A 290 -13.94 23.34 -25.73
N GLN A 291 -14.76 23.07 -26.76
CA GLN A 291 -14.40 23.33 -28.16
C GLN A 291 -15.63 23.92 -28.86
N ALA A 292 -15.85 25.21 -28.67
CA ALA A 292 -16.62 26.08 -29.57
C ALA A 292 -16.17 27.52 -29.39
#